data_AF-A0A536HSC5-F1
#
_entry.id   AF-A0A536HSC5-F1
#
_cell.length_a   1.000
_cell.length_b   1.000
_cell.length_c   1.000
_cell.angle_alpha   90.00
_cell.angle_beta   90.00
_cell.angle_gamma   90.00
#
_symmetry.space_group_name_H-M   'P 1'
#
loop_
_entity.id
_entity.type
_entity.pdbx_description
1 polymer ?
#
loop_
_entity_poly.entity_id
_entity_poly.type
_entity_poly.pdbx_seq_one_letter_code
_entity_poly.pdbx_strand_id
1 'polypeptide(L)'
;MPVTHGVPTITINHDHQFLVCDTNATMVPTAGVGFFARDTRFVSGYSLTINGRVPLLLDASPFDHFSARWEFTSPELTLAGTRNGAEDDVILEERAIGLRLDRTIFEGIHEDYDLVNYAAQPVRLILEVAIESDFADIFDVRRRRLVRRGNLQSSWHEKAGELRTSYVNGSFKRDLVITVERSSSHAEFANGRMQFVITLAPKETWHTCVEWLPVIDGHRARVLPCSAVHPRRPEMATGELPAVDVEASHPTLPIIWRQAVADMEALRMADFAVRRSVFIPAAGIPWYVTLFGRDTLVVAMESI
;
A
#
# COMPACT_ATOMS: atom_id res chain seq x y z
N MET A 1 -27.27 -19.44 7.31
CA MET A 1 -26.24 -19.46 6.25
C MET A 1 -24.89 -19.44 6.94
N PRO A 2 -23.94 -20.32 6.61
CA PRO A 2 -22.59 -20.19 7.15
C PRO A 2 -22.05 -18.84 6.73
N VAL A 3 -21.53 -18.06 7.68
CA VAL A 3 -20.75 -16.87 7.38
C VAL A 3 -19.49 -17.38 6.69
N THR A 4 -19.48 -17.40 5.36
CA THR A 4 -18.25 -17.58 4.58
C THR A 4 -17.39 -16.36 4.88
N HIS A 5 -16.49 -16.49 5.86
CA HIS A 5 -15.40 -15.54 6.03
C HIS A 5 -14.66 -15.49 4.69
N GLY A 6 -14.54 -14.28 4.13
CA GLY A 6 -13.70 -14.07 2.94
C GLY A 6 -12.26 -14.50 3.23
N VAL A 7 -11.49 -14.72 2.17
CA VAL A 7 -10.03 -14.87 2.29
C VAL A 7 -9.51 -13.66 3.09
N PRO A 8 -8.67 -13.86 4.12
CA PRO A 8 -8.17 -12.75 4.92
C PRO A 8 -7.42 -11.76 4.04
N THR A 9 -7.67 -10.47 4.24
CA THR A 9 -7.05 -9.38 3.49
C THR A 9 -6.63 -8.28 4.45
N ILE A 10 -5.60 -7.53 4.09
CA ILE A 10 -5.25 -6.27 4.77
C ILE A 10 -5.84 -5.13 3.97
N THR A 11 -6.53 -4.23 4.68
CA THR A 11 -7.11 -3.01 4.10
C THR A 11 -6.57 -1.80 4.82
N ILE A 12 -6.10 -0.81 4.05
CA ILE A 12 -5.80 0.53 4.54
C ILE A 12 -6.60 1.54 3.73
N ASN A 13 -7.00 2.64 4.35
CA ASN A 13 -7.78 3.68 3.70
C ASN A 13 -7.46 5.07 4.25
N HIS A 14 -7.77 6.07 3.43
CA HIS A 14 -7.83 7.46 3.84
C HIS A 14 -8.82 8.17 2.92
N ASP A 15 -9.76 8.94 3.48
CA ASP A 15 -10.75 9.69 2.71
C ASP A 15 -11.47 8.83 1.65
N HIS A 16 -11.34 9.14 0.36
CA HIS A 16 -11.98 8.40 -0.75
C HIS A 16 -11.06 7.32 -1.37
N GLN A 17 -9.92 7.06 -0.73
CA GLN A 17 -8.90 6.15 -1.20
C GLN A 17 -8.81 4.93 -0.29
N PHE A 18 -8.66 3.75 -0.88
CA PHE A 18 -8.44 2.54 -0.13
C PHE A 18 -7.56 1.57 -0.92
N LEU A 19 -6.86 0.72 -0.19
CA LEU A 19 -6.04 -0.36 -0.74
C LEU A 19 -6.43 -1.66 -0.04
N VAL A 20 -6.68 -2.70 -0.83
CA VAL A 20 -6.91 -4.06 -0.34
C VAL A 20 -5.82 -4.95 -0.93
N CYS A 21 -5.15 -5.73 -0.09
CA CYS A 21 -4.17 -6.73 -0.50
C CYS A 21 -4.33 -8.02 0.30
N ASP A 22 -3.70 -9.08 -0.20
CA ASP A 22 -3.58 -10.33 0.54
C ASP A 22 -2.71 -10.12 1.81
N THR A 23 -2.76 -11.04 2.77
CA THR A 23 -2.05 -10.89 4.05
C THR A 23 -0.53 -10.76 3.89
N ASN A 24 0.03 -11.24 2.77
CA ASN A 24 1.44 -11.12 2.41
C ASN A 24 1.76 -9.89 1.52
N ALA A 25 0.91 -8.86 1.53
CA ALA A 25 0.99 -7.65 0.73
C ALA A 25 0.74 -7.83 -0.78
N THR A 26 0.69 -9.06 -1.28
CA THR A 26 0.51 -9.31 -2.73
C THR A 26 -0.87 -8.91 -3.21
N MET A 27 -0.95 -8.56 -4.49
CA MET A 27 -2.20 -8.32 -5.18
C MET A 27 -2.21 -9.14 -6.46
N VAL A 28 -3.20 -10.02 -6.59
CA VAL A 28 -3.45 -10.76 -7.81
C VAL A 28 -4.65 -10.13 -8.52
N PRO A 29 -4.51 -9.62 -9.77
CA PRO A 29 -5.55 -8.84 -10.45
C PRO A 29 -6.94 -9.46 -10.52
N THR A 30 -7.02 -10.80 -10.48
CA THR A 30 -8.26 -11.59 -10.52
C THR A 30 -9.04 -11.59 -9.19
N ALA A 31 -8.41 -11.14 -8.10
CA ALA A 31 -9.05 -10.97 -6.81
C ALA A 31 -9.64 -9.56 -6.66
N GLY A 32 -10.52 -9.37 -5.68
CA GLY A 32 -11.05 -8.06 -5.26
C GLY A 32 -10.01 -7.24 -4.50
N VAL A 33 -8.78 -7.19 -4.99
CA VAL A 33 -7.63 -6.48 -4.42
C VAL A 33 -7.24 -5.32 -5.32
N GLY A 34 -6.44 -4.41 -4.80
CA GLY A 34 -5.88 -3.28 -5.52
C GLY A 34 -5.88 -1.99 -4.71
N PHE A 35 -5.28 -0.96 -5.29
CA PHE A 35 -5.40 0.42 -4.83
C PHE A 35 -6.46 1.15 -5.65
N PHE A 36 -7.41 1.77 -4.94
CA PHE A 36 -8.57 2.44 -5.52
C PHE A 36 -8.64 3.89 -5.07
N ALA A 37 -9.00 4.77 -6.01
CA ALA A 37 -9.33 6.16 -5.74
C ALA A 37 -10.40 6.64 -6.72
N ARG A 38 -11.42 7.35 -6.24
CA ARG A 38 -12.53 7.88 -7.08
C ARG A 38 -13.10 6.80 -8.02
N ASP A 39 -13.52 5.68 -7.42
CA ASP A 39 -14.11 4.50 -8.09
C ASP A 39 -13.20 3.81 -9.11
N THR A 40 -11.94 4.21 -9.22
CA THR A 40 -10.97 3.66 -10.18
C THR A 40 -9.90 2.80 -9.49
N ARG A 41 -9.64 1.56 -9.94
CA ARG A 41 -8.49 0.74 -9.50
C ARG A 41 -7.23 1.14 -10.25
N PHE A 42 -6.31 1.83 -9.59
CA PHE A 42 -5.03 2.26 -10.20
C PHE A 42 -3.98 1.17 -10.20
N VAL A 43 -3.92 0.36 -9.14
CA VAL A 43 -3.03 -0.81 -9.04
C VAL A 43 -3.88 -2.05 -8.88
N SER A 44 -3.73 -3.00 -9.81
CA SER A 44 -4.42 -4.29 -9.83
C SER A 44 -3.52 -5.43 -9.39
N GLY A 45 -2.20 -5.30 -9.57
CA GLY A 45 -1.22 -6.32 -9.23
C GLY A 45 -0.02 -5.76 -8.49
N TYR A 46 0.47 -6.53 -7.52
CA TYR A 46 1.64 -6.18 -6.71
C TYR A 46 2.34 -7.46 -6.26
N SER A 47 3.66 -7.53 -6.45
CA SER A 47 4.47 -8.64 -5.94
C SER A 47 5.90 -8.20 -5.63
N LEU A 48 6.53 -8.91 -4.68
CA LEU A 48 7.91 -8.72 -4.28
C LEU A 48 8.71 -10.01 -4.48
N THR A 49 9.93 -9.87 -4.99
CA THR A 49 10.91 -10.96 -5.04
C THR A 49 12.30 -10.48 -4.63
N ILE A 50 13.08 -11.38 -4.02
CA ILE A 50 14.51 -11.21 -3.78
C ILE A 50 15.22 -12.28 -4.62
N ASN A 51 16.04 -11.86 -5.57
CA ASN A 51 16.68 -12.73 -6.57
C ASN A 51 15.66 -13.66 -7.27
N GLY A 52 14.51 -13.12 -7.69
CA GLY A 52 13.45 -13.89 -8.34
C GLY A 52 12.65 -14.84 -7.44
N ARG A 53 12.95 -14.92 -6.13
CA ARG A 53 12.20 -15.76 -5.17
C ARG A 53 11.30 -14.92 -4.27
N VAL A 54 10.09 -15.42 -3.99
CA VAL A 54 9.15 -14.77 -3.09
C VAL A 54 9.70 -14.82 -1.66
N PRO A 55 9.77 -13.68 -0.93
CA PRO A 55 10.22 -13.66 0.45
C PRO A 55 9.20 -14.34 1.38
N LEU A 56 9.68 -14.89 2.48
CA LEU A 56 8.88 -15.60 3.49
C LEU A 56 8.28 -14.59 4.46
N LEU A 57 6.96 -14.55 4.58
CA LEU A 57 6.28 -13.68 5.54
C LEU A 57 6.50 -14.18 6.98
N LEU A 58 6.97 -13.29 7.85
CA LEU A 58 7.08 -13.54 9.29
C LEU A 58 5.89 -12.96 10.04
N ASP A 59 5.52 -11.72 9.73
CA ASP A 59 4.40 -11.03 10.36
C ASP A 59 3.79 -9.97 9.43
N ALA A 60 2.50 -9.71 9.61
CA ALA A 60 1.77 -8.67 8.89
C ALA A 60 0.73 -8.06 9.81
N SER A 61 0.81 -6.74 10.03
CA SER A 61 -0.13 -6.04 10.90
C SER A 61 -0.51 -4.68 10.33
N PRO A 62 -1.81 -4.34 10.25
CA PRO A 62 -2.22 -2.94 10.23
C PRO A 62 -1.78 -2.27 11.54
N PHE A 63 -1.30 -1.03 11.44
CA PHE A 63 -0.93 -0.21 12.61
C PHE A 63 -2.03 0.80 12.95
N ASP A 64 -2.60 1.41 11.92
CA ASP A 64 -3.79 2.26 11.99
C ASP A 64 -4.59 2.04 10.69
N HIS A 65 -5.76 2.65 10.54
CA HIS A 65 -6.59 2.51 9.33
C HIS A 65 -5.86 2.93 8.04
N PHE A 66 -4.87 3.80 8.14
CA PHE A 66 -4.11 4.32 7.00
C PHE A 66 -2.74 3.65 6.81
N SER A 67 -2.34 2.69 7.65
CA SER A 67 -0.98 2.16 7.63
C SER A 67 -0.89 0.68 7.99
N ALA A 68 0.05 -0.01 7.36
CA ALA A 68 0.34 -1.41 7.64
C ALA A 68 1.82 -1.72 7.44
N ARG A 69 2.28 -2.75 8.13
CA ARG A 69 3.64 -3.27 8.07
C ARG A 69 3.63 -4.76 7.75
N TRP A 70 4.63 -5.16 6.99
CA TRP A 70 4.99 -6.55 6.78
C TRP A 70 6.46 -6.74 7.11
N GLU A 71 6.75 -7.79 7.87
CA GLU A 71 8.09 -8.27 8.14
C GLU A 71 8.28 -9.58 7.39
N PHE A 72 9.26 -9.62 6.51
CA PHE A 72 9.61 -10.76 5.70
C PHE A 72 11.06 -11.18 5.95
N THR A 73 11.39 -12.37 5.47
CA THR A 73 12.77 -12.83 5.42
C THR A 73 13.07 -13.63 4.15
N SER A 74 14.34 -13.73 3.77
CA SER A 74 14.72 -14.45 2.56
C SER A 74 14.46 -15.96 2.69
N PRO A 75 13.99 -16.63 1.62
CA PRO A 75 14.17 -18.07 1.48
C PRO A 75 15.67 -18.38 1.32
N GLU A 76 16.04 -19.64 1.17
CA GLU A 76 17.36 -19.99 0.66
C GLU A 76 17.56 -19.37 -0.73
N LEU A 77 18.68 -18.66 -0.94
CA LEU A 77 18.99 -17.99 -2.21
C LEU A 77 20.31 -18.52 -2.77
N THR A 78 20.33 -18.76 -4.08
CA THR A 78 21.58 -18.98 -4.82
C THR A 78 22.11 -17.63 -5.27
N LEU A 79 23.30 -17.27 -4.80
CA LEU A 79 23.98 -16.02 -5.16
C LEU A 79 25.16 -16.33 -6.08
N ALA A 80 25.34 -15.50 -7.11
CA ALA A 80 26.58 -15.51 -7.88
C ALA A 80 27.74 -15.07 -6.96
N GLY A 81 28.71 -15.95 -6.76
CA GLY A 81 29.88 -15.68 -5.93
C GLY A 81 31.17 -16.05 -6.64
N THR A 82 32.28 -15.81 -5.96
CA THR A 82 33.57 -16.35 -6.37
C THR A 82 34.19 -17.13 -5.22
N ARG A 83 34.59 -18.37 -5.49
CA ARG A 83 35.29 -19.23 -4.53
C ARG A 83 36.61 -19.65 -5.15
N ASN A 84 37.72 -19.39 -4.46
CA ASN A 84 39.08 -19.67 -4.94
C ASN A 84 39.40 -19.06 -6.34
N GLY A 85 38.78 -17.92 -6.69
CA GLY A 85 39.01 -17.23 -7.97
C GLY A 85 38.23 -17.78 -9.17
N ALA A 86 37.35 -18.77 -8.97
CA ALA A 86 36.38 -19.22 -9.97
C ALA A 86 34.97 -18.71 -9.60
N GLU A 87 34.13 -18.44 -10.60
CA GLU A 87 32.69 -18.23 -10.39
C GLU A 87 32.10 -19.51 -9.81
N ASP A 88 31.48 -19.38 -8.64
CA ASP A 88 30.85 -20.48 -7.92
C ASP A 88 29.59 -19.97 -7.24
N ASP A 89 28.57 -20.81 -7.21
CA ASP A 89 27.29 -20.47 -6.59
C ASP A 89 27.45 -20.53 -5.07
N VAL A 90 27.13 -19.44 -4.38
CA VAL A 90 27.10 -19.37 -2.93
C VAL A 90 25.67 -19.48 -2.47
N ILE A 91 25.39 -20.47 -1.64
CA ILE A 91 24.08 -20.62 -1.00
C ILE A 91 24.01 -19.68 0.19
N LEU A 92 23.09 -18.73 0.12
CA LEU A 92 22.66 -17.94 1.25
C LEU A 92 21.52 -18.68 1.95
N GLU A 93 21.71 -19.03 3.22
CA GLU A 93 20.72 -19.76 4.01
C GLU A 93 19.40 -18.99 4.16
N GLU A 94 18.32 -19.72 4.43
CA GLU A 94 17.03 -19.12 4.79
C GLU A 94 17.20 -18.18 5.99
N ARG A 95 16.38 -17.13 6.02
CA ARG A 95 16.35 -16.12 7.08
C ARG A 95 17.60 -15.22 7.19
N ALA A 96 18.47 -15.26 6.20
CA ALA A 96 19.68 -14.44 6.18
C ALA A 96 19.40 -12.95 5.93
N ILE A 97 18.34 -12.60 5.22
CA ILE A 97 17.96 -11.20 4.90
C ILE A 97 16.62 -10.89 5.56
N GLY A 98 16.57 -9.82 6.36
CA GLY A 98 15.30 -9.23 6.79
C GLY A 98 14.81 -8.25 5.73
N LEU A 99 13.51 -8.24 5.45
CA LEU A 99 12.85 -7.26 4.60
C LEU A 99 11.63 -6.71 5.34
N ARG A 100 11.63 -5.41 5.62
CA ARG A 100 10.46 -4.71 6.10
C ARG A 100 9.81 -3.94 4.97
N LEU A 101 8.50 -4.10 4.80
CA LEU A 101 7.66 -3.25 3.98
C LEU A 101 6.72 -2.49 4.90
N ASP A 102 6.80 -1.17 4.86
CA ASP A 102 5.89 -0.25 5.51
C ASP A 102 5.06 0.43 4.42
N ARG A 103 3.72 0.42 4.54
CA ARG A 103 2.83 1.07 3.58
C ARG A 103 1.91 2.04 4.29
N THR A 104 1.78 3.24 3.75
CA THR A 104 0.80 4.23 4.20
C THR A 104 -0.06 4.73 3.04
N ILE A 105 -1.28 5.16 3.33
CA ILE A 105 -2.21 5.75 2.37
C ILE A 105 -2.62 7.17 2.77
N PHE A 106 -2.65 8.04 1.77
CA PHE A 106 -3.22 9.39 1.83
C PHE A 106 -4.01 9.61 0.52
N GLU A 107 -3.65 10.61 -0.29
CA GLU A 107 -4.17 10.72 -1.66
C GLU A 107 -3.56 9.65 -2.59
N GLY A 108 -2.35 9.20 -2.28
CA GLY A 108 -1.63 8.08 -2.92
C GLY A 108 -1.09 7.08 -1.89
N ILE A 109 -0.19 6.19 -2.33
CA ILE A 109 0.49 5.21 -1.46
C ILE A 109 1.96 5.60 -1.30
N HIS A 110 2.47 5.58 -0.07
CA HIS A 110 3.91 5.59 0.21
C HIS A 110 4.33 4.21 0.72
N GLU A 111 5.42 3.68 0.17
CA GLU A 111 6.06 2.46 0.62
C GLU A 111 7.48 2.74 1.08
N ASP A 112 7.84 2.27 2.27
CA ASP A 112 9.22 2.21 2.76
C ASP A 112 9.68 0.75 2.73
N TYR A 113 10.79 0.49 2.04
CA TYR A 113 11.44 -0.82 2.01
C TYR A 113 12.76 -0.75 2.74
N ASP A 114 12.94 -1.61 3.75
CA ASP A 114 14.21 -1.75 4.47
C ASP A 114 14.71 -3.19 4.36
N LEU A 115 15.92 -3.39 3.84
CA LEU A 115 16.59 -4.69 3.80
C LEU A 115 17.77 -4.70 4.76
N VAL A 116 17.89 -5.74 5.58
CA VAL A 116 19.01 -5.92 6.52
C VAL A 116 19.70 -7.25 6.26
N ASN A 117 21.02 -7.22 6.12
CA ASN A 117 21.82 -8.45 6.01
C ASN A 117 22.15 -9.01 7.40
N TYR A 118 21.59 -10.16 7.76
CA TYR A 118 21.92 -10.86 9.00
C TYR A 118 22.99 -11.96 8.84
N ALA A 119 23.43 -12.26 7.62
CA ALA A 119 24.51 -13.19 7.35
C ALA A 119 25.88 -12.66 7.82
N ALA A 120 26.85 -13.58 7.94
CA ALA A 120 28.21 -13.25 8.37
C ALA A 120 29.08 -12.63 7.27
N GLN A 121 28.65 -12.71 6.01
CA GLN A 121 29.40 -12.23 4.85
C GLN A 121 28.62 -11.14 4.11
N PRO A 122 29.31 -10.25 3.37
CA PRO A 122 28.64 -9.34 2.44
C PRO A 122 27.83 -10.11 1.41
N VAL A 123 26.65 -9.58 1.06
CA VAL A 123 25.74 -10.17 0.07
C VAL A 123 25.46 -9.17 -1.03
N ARG A 124 25.25 -9.68 -2.25
CA ARG A 124 24.73 -8.91 -3.38
C ARG A 124 23.41 -9.52 -3.84
N LEU A 125 22.36 -8.72 -3.85
CA LEU A 125 20.98 -9.15 -4.06
C LEU A 125 20.30 -8.24 -5.07
N ILE A 126 19.18 -8.71 -5.62
CA ILE A 126 18.27 -7.93 -6.45
C ILE A 126 16.90 -7.97 -5.79
N LEU A 127 16.41 -6.82 -5.31
CA LEU A 127 15.02 -6.66 -4.93
C LEU A 127 14.22 -6.28 -6.17
N GLU A 128 13.11 -6.95 -6.43
CA GLU A 128 12.23 -6.65 -7.56
C GLU A 128 10.81 -6.39 -7.06
N VAL A 129 10.26 -5.26 -7.50
CA VAL A 129 8.90 -4.82 -7.19
C VAL A 129 8.10 -4.76 -8.49
N ALA A 130 7.06 -5.59 -8.61
CA ALA A 130 6.14 -5.50 -9.75
C ALA A 130 4.88 -4.77 -9.33
N ILE A 131 4.48 -3.77 -10.12
CA ILE A 131 3.25 -3.01 -9.94
C ILE A 131 2.52 -2.99 -11.27
N GLU A 132 1.31 -3.52 -11.28
CA GLU A 132 0.46 -3.62 -12.47
C GLU A 132 -0.75 -2.71 -12.33
N SER A 133 -1.12 -2.03 -13.41
CA SER A 133 -2.28 -1.13 -13.46
C SER A 133 -3.30 -1.61 -14.47
N ASP A 134 -4.58 -1.47 -14.13
CA ASP A 134 -5.65 -1.78 -15.06
C ASP A 134 -6.70 -0.67 -15.18
N PHE A 135 -6.78 0.30 -14.27
CA PHE A 135 -7.81 1.36 -14.26
C PHE A 135 -9.24 0.80 -14.19
N ALA A 136 -9.40 -0.26 -13.38
CA ALA A 136 -10.63 -0.71 -12.73
C ALA A 136 -11.81 0.23 -12.62
N ASP A 137 -13.00 0.03 -13.18
CA ASP A 137 -14.17 0.55 -12.47
C ASP A 137 -14.43 -0.37 -11.26
N ILE A 138 -14.70 0.18 -10.08
CA ILE A 138 -14.94 -0.59 -8.85
C ILE A 138 -16.10 -1.60 -9.01
N PHE A 139 -17.13 -1.27 -9.78
CA PHE A 139 -18.25 -2.19 -10.04
C PHE A 139 -17.85 -3.34 -10.96
N ASP A 140 -16.91 -3.13 -11.88
CA ASP A 140 -16.33 -4.20 -12.69
C ASP A 140 -15.58 -5.20 -11.82
N VAL A 141 -14.76 -4.71 -10.89
CA VAL A 141 -14.02 -5.56 -9.95
C VAL A 141 -14.98 -6.34 -9.07
N ARG A 142 -15.96 -5.68 -8.47
CA ARG A 142 -16.95 -6.30 -7.58
C ARG A 142 -17.79 -7.36 -8.28
N ARG A 143 -18.15 -7.14 -9.54
CA ARG A 143 -18.91 -8.10 -10.36
C ARG A 143 -18.03 -9.13 -11.06
N ARG A 144 -16.70 -9.07 -10.87
CA ARG A 144 -15.70 -9.89 -11.57
C ARG A 144 -15.87 -9.83 -13.09
N ARG A 145 -16.25 -8.66 -13.61
CA ARG A 145 -16.46 -8.44 -15.03
C ARG A 145 -15.12 -8.19 -15.70
N LEU A 146 -14.74 -9.09 -16.62
CA LEU A 146 -13.58 -8.89 -17.47
C LEU A 146 -13.92 -7.85 -18.53
N VAL A 147 -13.45 -6.62 -18.33
CA VAL A 147 -13.58 -5.53 -19.30
C VAL A 147 -12.26 -5.33 -19.99
N ARG A 148 -12.23 -5.52 -21.31
CA ARG A 148 -11.07 -5.16 -22.12
C ARG A 148 -10.94 -3.65 -22.11
N ARG A 149 -9.89 -3.15 -21.46
CA ARG A 149 -9.56 -1.73 -21.48
C ARG A 149 -8.62 -1.45 -22.63
N GLY A 150 -8.87 -0.31 -23.29
CA GLY A 150 -8.21 0.10 -24.52
C GLY A 150 -6.79 0.59 -24.29
N ASN A 151 -6.52 1.85 -24.63
CA ASN A 151 -5.19 2.45 -24.60
C ASN A 151 -4.65 2.59 -23.18
N LEU A 152 -3.94 1.56 -22.73
CA LEU A 152 -3.01 1.59 -21.61
C LEU A 152 -1.59 1.76 -22.17
N GLN A 153 -0.87 2.78 -21.70
CA GLN A 153 0.51 3.05 -22.13
C GLN A 153 1.38 3.28 -20.91
N SER A 154 2.50 2.57 -20.82
CA SER A 154 3.47 2.71 -19.73
C SER A 154 4.82 3.19 -20.28
N SER A 155 5.43 4.18 -19.61
CA SER A 155 6.74 4.71 -19.96
C SER A 155 7.61 4.91 -18.72
N TRP A 156 8.83 4.36 -18.76
CA TRP A 156 9.85 4.59 -17.74
C TRP A 156 10.69 5.81 -18.10
N HIS A 157 10.80 6.75 -17.17
CA HIS A 157 11.60 7.96 -17.27
C HIS A 157 12.83 7.84 -16.37
N GLU A 158 13.88 7.19 -16.87
CA GLU A 158 15.10 6.83 -16.13
C GLU A 158 15.72 8.01 -15.34
N LYS A 159 15.87 9.18 -15.96
CA LYS A 159 16.43 10.36 -15.29
C LYS A 159 15.62 10.87 -14.11
N ALA A 160 14.31 10.59 -14.10
CA ALA A 160 13.39 11.00 -13.05
C ALA A 160 13.08 9.86 -12.08
N GLY A 161 13.54 8.62 -12.33
CA GLY A 161 13.14 7.45 -11.55
C GLY A 161 11.63 7.23 -11.53
N GLU A 162 10.93 7.62 -12.62
CA GLU A 162 9.46 7.69 -12.67
C GLU A 162 8.90 6.69 -13.70
N LEU A 163 8.04 5.76 -13.27
CA LEU A 163 7.18 4.98 -14.18
C LEU A 163 5.82 5.65 -14.29
N ARG A 164 5.42 6.04 -15.50
CA ARG A 164 4.09 6.58 -15.76
C ARG A 164 3.26 5.58 -16.55
N THR A 165 2.07 5.25 -16.06
CA THR A 165 1.06 4.49 -16.80
C THR A 165 -0.18 5.34 -17.02
N SER A 166 -0.60 5.51 -18.27
CA SER A 166 -1.74 6.33 -18.67
C SER A 166 -2.85 5.47 -19.25
N TYR A 167 -4.08 5.76 -18.84
CA TYR A 167 -5.30 5.19 -19.41
C TYR A 167 -6.21 6.29 -19.95
N VAL A 168 -6.69 6.11 -21.18
CA VAL A 168 -7.61 7.03 -21.86
C VAL A 168 -8.77 6.27 -22.50
N ASN A 169 -10.00 6.71 -22.22
CA ASN A 169 -11.23 6.23 -22.85
C ASN A 169 -12.18 7.41 -23.11
N GLY A 170 -12.21 7.89 -24.36
CA GLY A 170 -12.94 9.10 -24.70
C GLY A 170 -12.40 10.31 -23.92
N SER A 171 -13.28 10.99 -23.17
CA SER A 171 -12.90 12.09 -22.27
C SER A 171 -12.36 11.64 -20.92
N PHE A 172 -12.51 10.37 -20.56
CA PHE A 172 -12.02 9.83 -19.30
C PHE A 172 -10.51 9.57 -19.39
N LYS A 173 -9.75 10.19 -18.49
CA LYS A 173 -8.30 10.02 -18.39
C LYS A 173 -7.87 9.82 -16.94
N ARG A 174 -6.97 8.85 -16.74
CA ARG A 174 -6.28 8.61 -15.47
C ARG A 174 -4.82 8.31 -15.75
N ASP A 175 -3.93 8.77 -14.89
CA ASP A 175 -2.54 8.32 -14.89
C ASP A 175 -2.20 7.73 -13.52
N LEU A 176 -1.28 6.77 -13.50
CA LEU A 176 -0.56 6.38 -12.30
C LEU A 176 0.91 6.74 -12.53
N VAL A 177 1.48 7.49 -11.60
CA VAL A 177 2.90 7.81 -11.57
C VAL A 177 3.52 7.07 -10.40
N ILE A 178 4.57 6.30 -10.63
CA ILE A 178 5.33 5.61 -9.59
C ILE A 178 6.71 6.24 -9.54
N THR A 179 7.07 6.78 -8.39
CA THR A 179 8.37 7.44 -8.17
C THR A 179 9.19 6.66 -7.16
N VAL A 180 10.51 6.62 -7.38
CA VAL A 180 11.48 6.09 -6.43
C VAL A 180 12.18 7.26 -5.76
N GLU A 181 12.08 7.34 -4.44
CA GLU A 181 12.64 8.41 -3.63
C GLU A 181 13.55 7.85 -2.55
N ARG A 182 14.51 8.64 -2.05
CA ARG A 182 15.39 8.29 -0.92
C ARG A 182 16.07 6.92 -1.04
N SER A 183 16.34 6.48 -2.26
CA SER A 183 16.90 5.16 -2.52
C SER A 183 18.41 5.10 -2.26
N SER A 184 18.85 4.05 -1.58
CA SER A 184 20.26 3.76 -1.34
C SER A 184 20.94 3.10 -2.55
N SER A 185 20.18 2.73 -3.59
CA SER A 185 20.70 2.25 -4.88
C SER A 185 19.90 2.83 -6.06
N HIS A 186 20.47 2.81 -7.26
CA HIS A 186 19.70 3.19 -8.45
C HIS A 186 18.57 2.19 -8.71
N ALA A 187 17.41 2.70 -9.15
CA ALA A 187 16.30 1.89 -9.58
C ALA A 187 16.32 1.75 -11.09
N GLU A 188 16.19 0.52 -11.57
CA GLU A 188 16.04 0.21 -12.98
C GLU A 188 14.63 -0.34 -13.23
N PHE A 189 14.09 -0.13 -14.43
CA PHE A 189 12.82 -0.73 -14.81
C PHE A 189 13.01 -1.65 -16.01
N ALA A 190 12.81 -2.94 -15.79
CA ALA A 190 12.99 -3.97 -16.81
C ALA A 190 11.90 -5.04 -16.65
N ASN A 191 11.40 -5.55 -17.78
CA ASN A 191 10.43 -6.65 -17.82
C ASN A 191 9.19 -6.44 -16.93
N GLY A 192 8.72 -5.19 -16.80
CA GLY A 192 7.55 -4.85 -15.99
C GLY A 192 7.80 -4.76 -14.48
N ARG A 193 9.07 -4.74 -14.04
CA ARG A 193 9.44 -4.67 -12.62
C ARG A 193 10.43 -3.55 -12.40
N MET A 194 10.31 -2.88 -11.25
CA MET A 194 11.39 -2.05 -10.70
C MET A 194 12.39 -2.97 -10.02
N GLN A 195 13.68 -2.78 -10.31
CA GLN A 195 14.77 -3.60 -9.82
C GLN A 195 15.79 -2.72 -9.08
N PHE A 196 16.25 -3.22 -7.95
CA PHE A 196 17.27 -2.59 -7.12
C PHE A 196 18.41 -3.58 -6.91
N VAL A 197 19.58 -3.26 -7.45
CA VAL A 197 20.80 -4.04 -7.21
C VAL A 197 21.45 -3.53 -5.93
N ILE A 198 21.52 -4.41 -4.93
CA ILE A 198 21.84 -4.06 -3.54
C ILE A 198 23.07 -4.85 -3.09
N THR A 199 24.06 -4.17 -2.53
CA THR A 199 25.20 -4.80 -1.86
C THR A 199 25.15 -4.41 -0.38
N LEU A 200 25.18 -5.40 0.52
CA LEU A 200 25.07 -5.20 1.96
C LEU A 200 26.19 -5.93 2.70
N ALA A 201 26.99 -5.21 3.46
CA ALA A 201 27.86 -5.78 4.48
C ALA A 201 27.03 -6.43 5.63
N PRO A 202 27.64 -7.28 6.46
CA PRO A 202 26.96 -7.83 7.63
C PRO A 202 26.37 -6.72 8.52
N LYS A 203 25.09 -6.86 8.87
CA LYS A 203 24.26 -5.91 9.66
C LYS A 203 24.01 -4.56 8.99
N GLU A 204 24.46 -4.35 7.75
CA GLU A 204 24.12 -3.15 6.99
C GLU A 204 22.63 -3.16 6.61
N THR A 205 22.05 -1.96 6.53
CA THR A 205 20.67 -1.73 6.11
C THR A 205 20.65 -0.95 4.81
N TRP A 206 19.82 -1.38 3.87
CA TRP A 206 19.48 -0.66 2.65
C TRP A 206 18.05 -0.16 2.73
N HIS A 207 17.79 1.04 2.20
CA HIS A 207 16.48 1.67 2.21
C HIS A 207 16.09 2.25 0.84
N THR A 208 14.81 2.19 0.49
CA THR A 208 14.19 3.03 -0.54
C THR A 208 12.74 3.37 -0.21
N CYS A 209 12.25 4.50 -0.74
CA CYS A 209 10.83 4.80 -0.82
C CYS A 209 10.31 4.53 -2.24
N VAL A 210 9.08 4.02 -2.36
CA VAL A 210 8.34 3.94 -3.61
C VAL A 210 6.97 4.57 -3.40
N GLU A 211 6.61 5.56 -4.20
CA GLU A 211 5.34 6.27 -4.08
C GLU A 211 4.43 5.96 -5.27
N TRP A 212 3.16 5.68 -5.02
CA TRP A 212 2.15 5.46 -6.05
C TRP A 212 1.21 6.66 -6.08
N LEU A 213 1.37 7.47 -7.13
CA LEU A 213 0.77 8.80 -7.26
C LEU A 213 -0.30 8.78 -8.37
N PRO A 214 -1.57 8.48 -8.04
CA PRO A 214 -2.63 8.62 -9.02
C PRO A 214 -2.74 10.09 -9.46
N VAL A 215 -2.96 10.29 -10.76
CA VAL A 215 -3.24 11.60 -11.34
C VAL A 215 -4.68 11.61 -11.83
N ILE A 216 -5.49 12.46 -11.20
CA ILE A 216 -6.92 12.59 -11.46
C ILE A 216 -7.18 14.04 -11.86
N ASP A 217 -7.73 14.23 -13.07
CA ASP A 217 -8.11 15.55 -13.59
C ASP A 217 -6.97 16.59 -13.53
N GLY A 218 -5.74 16.13 -13.78
CA GLY A 218 -4.52 16.94 -13.75
C GLY A 218 -3.89 17.15 -12.37
N HIS A 219 -4.55 16.68 -11.30
CA HIS A 219 -4.02 16.72 -9.94
C HIS A 219 -3.22 15.45 -9.63
N ARG A 220 -1.92 15.59 -9.39
CA ARG A 220 -1.04 14.50 -8.92
C ARG A 220 -1.23 14.37 -7.40
N ALA A 221 -1.53 13.16 -6.95
CA ALA A 221 -1.69 12.87 -5.53
C ALA A 221 -0.44 13.17 -4.71
N ARG A 222 -0.65 13.43 -3.42
CA ARG A 222 0.37 13.52 -2.39
C ARG A 222 0.38 12.26 -1.53
N VAL A 223 1.51 12.00 -0.90
CA VAL A 223 1.69 10.89 0.03
C VAL A 223 2.22 11.38 1.37
N LEU A 224 2.11 10.54 2.39
CA LEU A 224 2.79 10.79 3.66
C LEU A 224 4.30 10.66 3.48
N PRO A 225 5.11 11.34 4.30
CA PRO A 225 6.56 11.23 4.22
C PRO A 225 7.07 9.86 4.67
N CYS A 226 8.31 9.54 4.29
CA CYS A 226 9.06 8.36 4.76
C CYS A 226 8.97 8.16 6.29
N SER A 227 8.84 6.90 6.71
CA SER A 227 8.68 6.48 8.09
C SER A 227 7.43 7.06 8.78
N ALA A 228 6.32 7.17 8.04
CA ALA A 228 5.04 7.65 8.57
C ALA A 228 4.14 6.54 9.17
N VAL A 229 4.60 5.28 9.20
CA VAL A 229 3.87 4.19 9.87
C VAL A 229 3.75 4.40 11.39
N HIS A 230 4.65 5.20 11.99
CA HIS A 230 4.64 5.54 13.42
C HIS A 230 4.53 7.06 13.67
N PRO A 231 4.07 7.46 14.87
CA PRO A 231 2.68 7.68 15.26
C PRO A 231 1.96 8.76 14.43
N ARG A 232 0.62 8.86 14.58
CA ARG A 232 -0.27 9.84 13.92
C ARG A 232 0.36 11.23 13.86
N ARG A 233 0.67 11.69 12.64
CA ARG A 233 1.27 13.01 12.42
C ARG A 233 0.20 14.11 12.43
N PRO A 234 0.55 15.36 12.77
CA PRO A 234 -0.39 16.50 12.75
C PRO A 234 -1.07 16.72 11.40
N GLU A 235 -0.39 16.33 10.30
CA GLU A 235 -0.92 16.37 8.94
C GLU A 235 -2.17 15.49 8.76
N MET A 236 -2.31 14.46 9.60
CA MET A 236 -3.46 13.57 9.68
C MET A 236 -4.48 13.97 10.74
N ALA A 237 -4.14 14.91 11.63
CA ALA A 237 -4.99 15.38 12.74
C ALA A 237 -6.09 16.36 12.28
N THR A 238 -6.35 16.48 10.98
CA THR A 238 -7.38 17.40 10.49
C THR A 238 -8.78 16.91 10.87
N GLY A 239 -9.41 17.62 11.80
CA GLY A 239 -10.80 17.41 12.22
C GLY A 239 -11.01 16.23 13.17
N GLU A 240 -10.03 15.90 14.01
CA GLU A 240 -10.22 15.00 15.17
C GLU A 240 -11.62 15.22 15.79
N LEU A 241 -12.35 14.12 15.97
CA LEU A 241 -13.65 14.19 16.64
C LEU A 241 -13.43 14.79 18.04
N PRO A 242 -14.33 15.66 18.54
CA PRO A 242 -14.16 16.24 19.86
C PRO A 242 -13.95 15.12 20.89
N ALA A 243 -12.96 15.31 21.76
CA ALA A 243 -12.53 14.33 22.76
C ALA A 243 -13.61 14.18 23.85
N VAL A 244 -14.70 13.49 23.52
CA VAL A 244 -15.59 12.92 24.51
C VAL A 244 -14.91 11.65 24.99
N ASP A 245 -14.58 11.57 26.27
CA ASP A 245 -14.10 10.36 26.91
C ASP A 245 -15.19 9.79 27.82
N VAL A 246 -15.17 8.47 27.98
CA VAL A 246 -16.08 7.75 28.87
C VAL A 246 -15.31 7.29 30.09
N GLU A 247 -15.69 7.80 31.26
CA GLU A 247 -15.25 7.24 32.54
C GLU A 247 -16.24 6.17 33.01
N ALA A 248 -15.74 4.99 33.32
CA ALA A 248 -16.55 3.88 33.81
C ALA A 248 -15.80 3.05 34.84
N SER A 249 -16.54 2.42 35.75
CA SER A 249 -15.99 1.50 36.76
C SER A 249 -15.34 0.26 36.14
N HIS A 250 -15.77 -0.14 34.94
CA HIS A 250 -15.20 -1.27 34.22
C HIS A 250 -14.21 -0.78 33.14
N PRO A 251 -12.94 -1.25 33.13
CA PRO A 251 -11.89 -0.71 32.25
C PRO A 251 -12.12 -0.98 30.75
N THR A 252 -12.97 -1.95 30.41
CA THR A 252 -13.30 -2.29 29.01
C THR A 252 -14.12 -1.22 28.29
N LEU A 253 -15.00 -0.49 28.99
CA LEU A 253 -15.86 0.51 28.34
C LEU A 253 -15.07 1.67 27.72
N PRO A 254 -14.10 2.29 28.42
CA PRO A 254 -13.21 3.28 27.82
C PRO A 254 -12.42 2.76 26.62
N ILE A 255 -12.02 1.49 26.63
CA ILE A 255 -11.27 0.87 25.52
C ILE A 255 -12.17 0.73 24.28
N ILE A 256 -13.38 0.20 24.45
CA ILE A 256 -14.38 0.09 23.37
C ILE A 256 -14.69 1.47 22.81
N TRP A 257 -14.89 2.47 23.66
CA TRP A 257 -15.19 3.83 23.24
C TRP A 257 -14.07 4.43 22.38
N ARG A 258 -12.81 4.32 22.82
CA ARG A 258 -11.66 4.78 22.02
C ARG A 258 -11.55 4.07 20.68
N GLN A 259 -11.81 2.77 20.63
CA GLN A 259 -11.84 2.03 19.36
C GLN A 259 -12.96 2.52 18.46
N ALA A 260 -14.17 2.74 19.00
CA ALA A 260 -15.29 3.26 18.22
C ALA A 260 -14.98 4.65 17.63
N VAL A 261 -14.34 5.54 18.39
CA VAL A 261 -13.88 6.85 17.88
C VAL A 261 -12.86 6.67 16.76
N ALA A 262 -11.87 5.79 16.92
CA ALA A 262 -10.88 5.50 15.89
C ALA A 262 -11.51 4.89 14.61
N ASP A 263 -12.48 3.99 14.77
CA ASP A 263 -13.24 3.41 13.65
C ASP A 263 -14.06 4.48 12.93
N MET A 264 -14.65 5.42 13.68
CA MET A 264 -15.36 6.55 13.09
C MET A 264 -14.43 7.48 12.31
N GLU A 265 -13.21 7.69 12.80
CA GLU A 265 -12.19 8.45 12.07
C GLU A 265 -11.77 7.74 10.78
N ALA A 266 -11.60 6.42 10.84
CA ALA A 266 -11.26 5.60 9.67
C ALA A 266 -12.32 5.73 8.57
N LEU A 267 -13.60 5.93 8.92
CA LEU A 267 -14.69 6.07 7.95
C LEU A 267 -14.84 7.48 7.37
N ARG A 268 -14.04 8.46 7.79
CA ARG A 268 -14.26 9.85 7.35
C ARG A 268 -13.91 10.06 5.90
N MET A 269 -14.85 10.64 5.16
CA MET A 269 -14.64 11.19 3.83
C MET A 269 -14.86 12.69 3.85
N ALA A 270 -13.90 13.47 3.36
CA ALA A 270 -14.04 14.91 3.18
C ALA A 270 -14.98 15.18 1.99
N ASP A 271 -16.07 15.91 2.24
CA ASP A 271 -16.96 16.34 1.17
C ASP A 271 -16.49 17.67 0.59
N PHE A 272 -16.06 17.64 -0.68
CA PHE A 272 -15.63 18.83 -1.40
C PHE A 272 -16.80 19.65 -1.96
N ALA A 273 -18.03 19.10 -2.00
CA ALA A 273 -19.18 19.71 -2.66
C ALA A 273 -19.97 20.67 -1.76
N VAL A 274 -19.99 20.44 -0.43
CA VAL A 274 -20.90 21.17 0.48
C VAL A 274 -20.19 22.30 1.25
N ARG A 275 -18.96 22.10 1.73
CA ARG A 275 -18.08 23.11 2.39
C ARG A 275 -16.72 22.48 2.76
N ARG A 276 -15.64 23.28 2.79
CA ARG A 276 -14.39 22.86 3.45
C ARG A 276 -14.68 22.48 4.92
N SER A 277 -14.10 21.38 5.39
CA SER A 277 -14.17 20.88 6.77
C SER A 277 -15.46 20.17 7.19
N VAL A 278 -16.31 19.73 6.24
CA VAL A 278 -17.41 18.79 6.53
C VAL A 278 -16.97 17.37 6.18
N PHE A 279 -17.12 16.46 7.14
CA PHE A 279 -16.84 15.04 6.96
C PHE A 279 -18.15 14.27 6.92
N ILE A 280 -18.18 13.28 6.02
CA ILE A 280 -19.29 12.35 5.87
C ILE A 280 -18.71 10.94 6.11
N PRO A 281 -19.30 10.14 7.00
CA PRO A 281 -18.87 8.76 7.17
C PRO A 281 -19.18 7.94 5.91
N ALA A 282 -18.19 7.17 5.47
CA ALA A 282 -18.36 6.10 4.50
C ALA A 282 -19.32 5.06 5.08
N ALA A 283 -20.17 4.48 4.22
CA ALA A 283 -21.06 3.40 4.65
C ALA A 283 -20.31 2.09 4.92
N GLY A 284 -19.12 1.93 4.33
CA GLY A 284 -18.23 0.83 4.66
C GLY A 284 -17.02 0.74 3.74
N ILE A 285 -15.89 0.38 4.32
CA ILE A 285 -14.64 0.12 3.60
C ILE A 285 -14.54 -1.39 3.36
N PRO A 286 -14.03 -1.85 2.19
CA PRO A 286 -13.56 -1.06 1.05
C PRO A 286 -14.64 -0.78 -0.02
N TRP A 287 -15.79 -1.46 -0.01
CA TRP A 287 -16.68 -1.50 -1.18
C TRP A 287 -17.81 -0.48 -1.21
N TYR A 288 -17.95 0.32 -0.15
CA TYR A 288 -19.01 1.32 0.04
C TYR A 288 -18.44 2.65 0.56
N VAL A 289 -17.26 3.02 0.07
CA VAL A 289 -16.59 4.31 0.32
C VAL A 289 -17.28 5.41 -0.50
N THR A 290 -18.52 5.71 -0.13
CA THR A 290 -19.37 6.74 -0.72
C THR A 290 -20.52 7.09 0.23
N LEU A 291 -21.29 8.13 -0.09
CA LEU A 291 -22.43 8.60 0.70
C LEU A 291 -23.63 7.64 0.55
N PHE A 292 -24.05 7.04 1.66
CA PHE A 292 -25.35 6.34 1.74
C PHE A 292 -26.25 7.04 2.75
N GLY A 293 -27.33 7.65 2.24
CA GLY A 293 -28.17 8.57 3.01
C GLY A 293 -28.63 8.02 4.37
N ARG A 294 -29.13 6.78 4.43
CA ARG A 294 -29.57 6.18 5.70
C ARG A 294 -28.42 6.05 6.69
N ASP A 295 -27.31 5.46 6.27
CA ASP A 295 -26.21 5.09 7.17
C ASP A 295 -25.51 6.36 7.67
N THR A 296 -25.29 7.33 6.78
CA THR A 296 -24.79 8.66 7.14
C THR A 296 -25.72 9.42 8.08
N LEU A 297 -27.04 9.37 7.87
CA LEU A 297 -28.01 10.03 8.77
C LEU A 297 -28.00 9.43 10.17
N VAL A 298 -27.93 8.10 10.28
CA VAL A 298 -27.88 7.41 11.58
C VAL A 298 -26.62 7.79 12.33
N VAL A 299 -25.45 7.69 11.70
CA VAL A 299 -24.18 8.10 12.32
C VAL A 299 -24.21 9.57 12.75
N ALA A 300 -24.74 10.46 11.89
CA ALA A 300 -24.87 11.88 12.24
C ALA A 300 -25.78 12.08 13.46
N MET A 301 -26.90 11.37 13.57
CA MET A 301 -27.77 11.45 14.75
C MET A 301 -27.11 10.92 16.03
N GLU A 302 -26.29 9.88 15.93
CA GLU A 302 -25.61 9.25 17.07
C GLU A 302 -24.32 10.00 17.49
N SER A 303 -23.79 10.87 16.63
CA SER A 303 -22.53 11.60 16.84
C SER A 303 -22.70 13.11 17.11
N ILE A 304 -23.94 13.59 17.25
CA ILE A 304 -24.27 14.95 17.73
C ILE A 304 -24.22 14.96 19.26
#